data_AF-A0A7Y5U691-F1
#
_entry.id   AF-A0A7Y5U691-F1
#
_cell.length_a   1.000
_cell.length_b   1.000
_cell.length_c   1.000
_cell.angle_alpha   90.00
_cell.angle_beta   90.00
_cell.angle_gamma   90.00
#
_symmetry.space_group_name_H-M   'P 1'
#
loop_
_entity.id
_entity.type
_entity.pdbx_description
1 polymer ?
#
loop_
_entity_poly.entity_id
_entity_poly.type
_entity_poly.pdbx_seq_one_letter_code
_entity_poly.pdbx_strand_id
1 'polypeptide(L)' 'MAPRKVVTGVLLAAGSLAGSVLVRRRAARKRERVDLYADDGSMHSFGEGTPEADRLLPIAHELLGA' A
#
# COMPACT_ATOMS: atom_id res chain seq x y z
N MET A 1 -35.72 -21.29 9.92
CA MET A 1 -35.30 -20.40 8.81
C MET A 1 -34.90 -19.07 9.40
N ALA A 2 -33.60 -18.72 9.41
CA ALA A 2 -33.20 -17.38 9.86
C ALA A 2 -33.85 -16.33 8.95
N PRO A 3 -34.39 -15.23 9.50
CA PRO A 3 -35.03 -14.20 8.69
C PRO A 3 -33.99 -13.65 7.71
N ARG A 4 -34.36 -13.53 6.43
CA ARG A 4 -33.46 -13.09 5.34
C ARG A 4 -32.63 -11.85 5.71
N LYS A 5 -33.22 -10.92 6.47
CA LYS A 5 -32.58 -9.70 6.98
C LYS A 5 -31.35 -9.98 7.86
N VAL A 6 -31.40 -10.99 8.72
CA VAL A 6 -30.27 -11.37 9.59
C VAL A 6 -29.14 -11.96 8.75
N VAL A 7 -29.47 -12.82 7.77
CA VAL A 7 -28.47 -13.40 6.85
C VAL A 7 -27.78 -12.29 6.05
N THR A 8 -28.54 -11.35 5.50
CA THR A 8 -27.97 -10.20 4.77
C THR A 8 -27.09 -9.34 5.68
N GLY A 9 -27.52 -9.07 6.91
CA GLY A 9 -26.73 -8.30 7.87
C GLY A 9 -25.40 -8.97 8.22
N VAL A 10 -25.41 -10.29 8.46
CA VAL A 10 -24.18 -11.06 8.75
C VAL A 10 -23.24 -11.07 7.54
N LEU A 11 -23.76 -11.28 6.33
CA LEU A 11 -22.94 -11.27 5.12
C LEU A 11 -22.30 -9.90 4.87
N LEU A 12 -23.05 -8.82 5.08
CA LEU A 12 -22.50 -7.46 4.99
C LEU A 12 -21.41 -7.23 6.03
N ALA A 13 -21.67 -7.55 7.30
CA ALA A 13 -20.68 -7.38 8.37
C ALA A 13 -19.40 -8.18 8.12
N ALA A 14 -19.54 -9.45 7.71
CA ALA A 14 -18.41 -10.31 7.38
C ALA A 14 -17.63 -9.80 6.17
N GLY A 15 -18.33 -9.37 5.11
CA GLY A 15 -17.73 -8.78 3.92
C GLY A 15 -16.96 -7.48 4.23
N SER A 16 -17.55 -6.60 5.04
CA SER A 16 -16.92 -5.35 5.46
C SER A 16 -15.67 -5.59 6.31
N LEU A 17 -15.71 -6.53 7.26
CA LEU A 17 -14.54 -6.90 8.07
C LEU A 17 -13.42 -7.49 7.21
N ALA A 18 -13.76 -8.44 6.34
CA ALA A 18 -12.78 -9.06 5.43
C ALA A 18 -12.15 -8.03 4.50
N GLY A 19 -12.97 -7.16 3.89
CA GLY A 19 -12.50 -6.06 3.05
C GLY A 19 -11.58 -5.11 3.80
N SER A 20 -11.93 -4.74 5.04
CA SER A 20 -11.12 -3.84 5.87
C SER A 20 -9.74 -4.43 6.20
N VAL A 21 -9.68 -5.73 6.53
CA VAL A 21 -8.41 -6.42 6.78
C VAL A 21 -7.55 -6.49 5.53
N LEU A 22 -8.14 -6.76 4.36
CA LEU A 22 -7.41 -6.80 3.09
C LEU A 22 -6.87 -5.43 2.70
N VAL A 23 -7.65 -4.37 2.86
CA VAL A 23 -7.21 -2.98 2.65
C VAL A 23 -6.08 -2.64 3.62
N ARG A 24 -6.21 -2.97 4.90
CA ARG A 24 -5.17 -2.73 5.90
C ARG A 24 -3.89 -3.49 5.58
N ARG A 25 -3.98 -4.76 5.17
CA ARG A 25 -2.81 -5.55 4.73
C ARG A 25 -2.16 -4.97 3.50
N ARG A 26 -2.94 -4.46 2.54
CA ARG A 26 -2.42 -3.80 1.33
C ARG A 26 -1.76 -2.45 1.67
N ALA A 27 -2.33 -1.69 2.58
CA ALA A 27 -1.78 -0.42 3.05
C ALA A 27 -0.51 -0.61 3.89
N ALA A 28 -0.46 -1.64 4.75
CA ALA A 28 0.76 -2.03 5.46
C ALA A 28 1.83 -2.60 4.53
N ARG A 29 1.42 -3.16 3.38
CA ARG A 29 2.29 -3.48 2.25
C ARG A 29 2.51 -2.30 1.29
N LYS A 30 2.22 -1.05 1.68
CA LYS A 30 2.73 0.10 0.92
C LYS A 30 4.25 0.00 0.96
N ARG A 31 4.76 -0.53 -0.14
CA ARG A 31 6.17 -0.67 -0.39
C ARG A 31 6.75 0.72 -0.55
N GLU A 32 7.85 0.96 0.13
CA GLU A 32 8.57 2.22 -0.01
C GLU A 32 9.10 2.34 -1.44
N ARG A 33 9.21 3.55 -1.96
CA ARG A 33 9.70 3.76 -3.33
C ARG A 33 10.40 5.09 -3.46
N VAL A 34 11.31 5.17 -4.42
CA VAL A 34 12.00 6.41 -4.80
C VAL A 34 11.49 6.85 -6.16
N ASP A 35 11.01 8.08 -6.25
CA ASP A 35 10.64 8.73 -7.50
C ASP A 35 11.73 9.76 -7.85
N LEU A 36 12.42 9.58 -8.97
CA LEU A 36 13.41 10.52 -9.51
C LEU A 36 12.77 11.41 -10.56
N TYR A 37 12.92 12.72 -10.38
CA TYR A 37 12.49 13.75 -11.32
C TYR A 37 13.72 14.38 -11.95
N ALA A 38 13.80 14.35 -13.27
CA ALA A 38 14.90 14.97 -14.01
C ALA A 38 14.46 16.31 -14.64
N ASP A 39 15.44 17.15 -14.96
CA ASP A 39 15.22 18.49 -15.52
C ASP A 39 14.55 18.47 -16.91
N ASP A 40 14.64 17.34 -17.63
CA ASP A 40 13.94 17.11 -18.88
C ASP A 40 12.43 16.81 -18.70
N GLY A 41 11.95 16.81 -17.46
CA GLY A 41 10.57 16.52 -17.08
C GLY A 41 10.26 15.03 -17.02
N SER A 42 11.24 14.15 -17.24
CA SER A 42 11.04 12.70 -17.06
C SER A 42 10.93 12.33 -15.58
N MET A 43 10.18 11.26 -15.34
CA MET A 43 9.98 10.69 -14.00
C MET A 43 10.25 9.19 -14.05
N HIS A 44 11.10 8.74 -13.14
CA HIS A 44 11.43 7.33 -12.96
C HIS A 44 11.07 6.88 -11.55
N SER A 45 10.22 5.87 -11.43
CA SER A 45 9.80 5.30 -10.14
C SER A 45 10.47 3.95 -9.91
N PHE A 46 11.16 3.81 -8.77
CA PHE A 46 11.79 2.58 -8.31
C PHE A 46 11.11 2.09 -7.04
N GLY A 47 10.39 0.96 -7.15
CA GLY A 47 9.71 0.36 -6.01
C GLY A 47 10.63 -0.51 -5.15
N GLU A 48 10.27 -0.71 -3.88
CA GLU A 48 10.96 -1.61 -2.95
C GLU A 48 11.26 -2.99 -3.56
N GLY A 49 12.51 -3.42 -3.43
CA GLY A 49 13.04 -4.66 -3.96
C GLY A 49 13.55 -4.58 -5.40
N THR A 50 13.62 -3.39 -6.01
CA THR A 50 14.47 -3.18 -7.20
C THR A 50 15.89 -2.79 -6.78
N PRO A 51 16.92 -3.14 -7.57
CA PRO A 51 18.31 -2.78 -7.27
C PRO A 51 18.55 -1.26 -7.14
N GLU A 52 17.73 -0.43 -7.79
CA GLU A 52 17.78 1.03 -7.68
C GLU A 52 17.19 1.52 -6.36
N ALA A 53 16.02 1.00 -5.96
CA ALA A 53 15.38 1.35 -4.70
C ALA A 53 16.26 0.95 -3.50
N ASP A 54 16.86 -0.25 -3.55
CA ASP A 54 17.75 -0.75 -2.48
C ASP A 54 18.99 0.15 -2.27
N ARG A 55 19.42 0.86 -3.32
CA ARG A 55 20.53 1.83 -3.24
C ARG A 55 20.08 3.23 -2.83
N LEU A 56 18.92 3.68 -3.31
CA LEU A 56 18.47 5.07 -3.15
C LEU A 56 17.67 5.31 -1.88
N LEU A 57 16.90 4.33 -1.39
CA LEU A 57 16.06 4.48 -0.19
C LEU A 57 16.86 4.85 1.06
N PRO A 58 18.01 4.21 1.37
CA PRO A 58 18.79 4.58 2.56
C PRO A 58 19.27 6.04 2.52
N ILE A 59 19.69 6.51 1.34
CA ILE A 59 20.11 7.91 1.15
C ILE A 59 18.93 8.86 1.38
N ALA A 60 17.75 8.50 0.86
CA ALA A 60 16.54 9.29 1.07
C ALA A 60 16.15 9.36 2.56
N HIS A 61 16.28 8.26 3.31
CA HIS A 61 16.06 8.24 4.77
C HIS A 61 17.02 9.16 5.51
N GLU A 62 18.31 9.09 5.20
CA GLU A 62 19.32 9.96 5.80
C GLU A 62 19.03 11.45 5.55
N LEU A 63 18.60 11.81 4.33
CA LEU A 63 18.29 13.19 3.95
C LEU A 63 17.02 13.71 4.62
N LEU A 64 16.01 12.86 4.79
CA LEU A 64 14.71 13.23 5.35
C LEU A 64 14.65 13.12 6.88
N GLY A 65 15.68 12.53 7.51
CA GLY A 65 15.70 12.27 8.95
C GLY A 65 14.60 11.30 9.40
N ALA A 66 14.22 10.37 8.51
CA ALA A 66 13.14 9.40 8.70
C ALA A 66 13.65 8.06 9.23
#